data_AF-A0A420WCP8-F1
#
_entry.id   AF-A0A420WCP8-F1
#
_cell.length_a   1.000
_cell.length_b   1.000
_cell.length_c   1.000
_cell.angle_alpha   90.00
_cell.angle_beta   90.00
_cell.angle_gamma   90.00
#
_symmetry.space_group_name_H-M   'P 1'
#
loop_
_entity.id
_entity.type
_entity.pdbx_description
1 polymer ?
#
loop_
_entity_poly.entity_id
_entity_poly.type
_entity_poly.pdbx_seq_one_letter_code
_entity_poly.pdbx_strand_id
1 'polypeptide(L)'
;MTITQTQALDLWRRALLESVRADAPDLSSRQMAILLTVYLTPPPHTVRGLAQTLNISKPAVTRALDRLGELGLLKRRPDETDRRSVLVQRTVKGSVFLSDFAGQVMEAAQQAASGGMEPPVTAAGLGQAAASLPH
;
A
#
# COMPACT_ATOMS: atom_id res chain seq x y z
N MET A 1 -9.24 21.11 -2.11
CA MET A 1 -8.63 20.95 -3.45
C MET A 1 -8.91 19.53 -3.90
N THR A 2 -9.60 19.34 -5.03
CA THR A 2 -9.94 18.01 -5.55
C THR A 2 -8.88 17.61 -6.58
N ILE A 3 -8.17 16.51 -6.34
CA ILE A 3 -7.19 15.98 -7.31
C ILE A 3 -7.94 15.26 -8.44
N THR A 4 -7.43 15.36 -9.68
CA THR A 4 -7.97 14.60 -10.81
C THR A 4 -7.56 13.12 -10.74
N GLN A 5 -8.22 12.25 -11.51
CA GLN A 5 -7.86 10.83 -11.61
C GLN A 5 -6.40 10.64 -12.05
N THR A 6 -5.95 11.40 -13.05
CA THR A 6 -4.57 11.33 -13.54
C THR A 6 -3.57 11.81 -12.49
N GLN A 7 -3.89 12.87 -11.75
CA GLN A 7 -3.04 13.35 -10.65
C GLN A 7 -2.94 12.32 -9.51
N ALA A 8 -4.05 11.66 -9.16
CA ALA A 8 -4.05 10.62 -8.15
C ALA A 8 -3.17 9.41 -8.56
N LEU A 9 -3.27 8.98 -9.83
CA LEU A 9 -2.43 7.90 -10.35
C LEU A 9 -0.95 8.30 -10.46
N ASP A 10 -0.63 9.53 -10.87
CA ASP A 10 0.75 9.99 -10.96
C ASP A 10 1.40 10.12 -9.57
N LEU A 11 0.66 10.63 -8.58
CA LEU A 11 1.07 10.64 -7.18
C LEU A 11 1.42 9.22 -6.72
N TRP A 12 0.49 8.27 -6.89
CA TRP A 12 0.69 6.91 -6.40
C TRP A 12 1.85 6.21 -7.13
N ARG A 13 1.97 6.40 -8.45
CA ARG A 13 3.07 5.88 -9.25
C ARG A 13 4.42 6.39 -8.77
N ARG A 14 4.56 7.70 -8.49
CA ARG A 14 5.81 8.31 -8.01
C ARG A 14 6.18 7.79 -6.62
N ALA A 15 5.22 7.73 -5.69
CA ALA A 15 5.45 7.19 -4.36
C ALA A 15 5.94 5.73 -4.42
N LEU A 16 5.33 4.90 -5.27
CA LEU A 16 5.76 3.51 -5.47
C LEU A 16 7.17 3.43 -6.08
N LEU A 17 7.47 4.22 -7.11
CA LEU A 17 8.80 4.24 -7.74
C LEU A 17 9.89 4.62 -6.74
N GLU A 18 9.64 5.62 -5.89
CA GLU A 18 10.61 6.02 -4.88
C GLU A 18 10.76 4.97 -3.78
N SER A 19 9.67 4.34 -3.35
CA SER A 19 9.74 3.23 -2.38
C SER A 19 10.55 2.03 -2.88
N VAL A 20 10.56 1.77 -4.19
CA VAL A 20 11.35 0.70 -4.82
C VAL A 20 12.83 1.10 -4.98
N ARG A 21 13.12 2.39 -5.11
CA ARG A 21 14.48 2.93 -5.21
C ARG A 21 15.15 3.12 -3.85
N ALA A 22 14.34 3.30 -2.81
CA ALA A 22 14.82 3.47 -1.45
C ALA A 22 15.58 2.23 -0.96
N ASP A 23 16.58 2.44 -0.11
CA ASP A 23 17.29 1.36 0.58
C ASP A 23 16.44 0.82 1.75
N ALA A 24 15.27 0.31 1.42
CA ALA A 24 14.28 -0.22 2.35
C ALA A 24 13.70 -1.54 1.81
N PRO A 25 13.14 -2.42 2.67
CA PRO A 25 12.54 -3.66 2.21
C PRO A 25 11.36 -3.41 1.26
N ASP A 26 11.38 -4.08 0.10
CA ASP A 26 10.24 -4.08 -0.81
C ASP A 26 9.07 -4.85 -0.19
N LEU A 27 7.96 -4.15 0.00
CA LEU A 27 6.73 -4.70 0.56
C LEU A 27 5.71 -4.89 -0.56
N SER A 28 5.19 -6.11 -0.68
CA SER A 28 4.01 -6.35 -1.51
C SER A 28 2.85 -5.44 -1.07
N SER A 29 1.94 -5.11 -1.99
CA SER A 29 0.78 -4.27 -1.69
C SER A 29 -0.04 -4.78 -0.49
N ARG A 30 -0.09 -6.11 -0.30
CA ARG A 30 -0.74 -6.72 0.87
C ARG A 30 -0.02 -6.42 2.18
N GLN A 31 1.30 -6.55 2.21
CA GLN A 31 2.10 -6.24 3.39
C GLN A 31 2.01 -4.75 3.73
N MET A 32 2.10 -3.88 2.72
CA MET A 32 1.93 -2.43 2.90
C MET A 32 0.54 -2.09 3.44
N ALA A 33 -0.53 -2.67 2.88
CA ALA A 33 -1.90 -2.45 3.36
C ALA A 33 -2.09 -2.88 4.82
N ILE A 34 -1.54 -4.03 5.22
CA ILE A 34 -1.58 -4.48 6.62
C ILE A 34 -0.80 -3.54 7.52
N LEU A 35 0.41 -3.14 7.12
CA LEU A 35 1.26 -2.24 7.91
C LEU A 35 0.57 -0.89 8.12
N LEU A 36 0.06 -0.26 7.06
CA LEU A 36 -0.70 0.99 7.15
C LEU A 36 -1.94 0.84 8.04
N THR A 37 -2.69 -0.27 7.92
CA THR A 37 -3.86 -0.53 8.77
C THR A 37 -3.46 -0.56 10.25
N VAL A 38 -2.42 -1.32 10.61
CA VAL A 38 -1.95 -1.43 12.01
C VAL A 38 -1.51 -0.09 12.59
N TYR A 39 -0.88 0.78 11.79
CA TYR A 39 -0.33 2.06 12.25
C TYR A 39 -1.32 3.21 12.23
N LEU A 40 -2.29 3.20 11.31
CA LEU A 40 -3.22 4.31 11.10
C LEU A 40 -4.61 4.09 11.70
N THR A 41 -4.90 2.86 12.16
CA THR A 41 -6.19 2.56 12.82
C THR A 41 -6.01 2.14 14.29
N PRO A 42 -7.01 2.38 15.16
CA PRO A 42 -6.91 2.07 16.58
C PRO A 42 -6.69 0.57 16.87
N PRO A 43 -5.88 0.20 17.88
CA PRO A 43 -5.78 -1.18 18.38
C PRO A 43 -7.05 -1.61 19.14
N PRO A 44 -7.25 -2.91 19.44
CA PRO A 44 -6.35 -4.05 19.21
C PRO A 44 -6.40 -4.61 17.79
N HIS A 45 -5.23 -4.97 17.26
CA HIS A 45 -5.11 -5.63 15.95
C HIS A 45 -4.91 -7.13 16.13
N THR A 46 -5.74 -7.93 15.49
CA THR A 46 -5.63 -9.40 15.49
C THR A 46 -5.58 -9.93 14.06
N VAL A 47 -5.07 -11.17 13.89
CA VAL A 47 -5.13 -11.87 12.58
C VAL A 47 -6.55 -11.92 12.04
N ARG A 48 -7.53 -12.20 12.91
CA ARG A 48 -8.95 -12.26 12.54
C ARG A 48 -9.48 -10.89 12.10
N GLY A 49 -9.21 -9.84 12.88
CA GLY A 49 -9.66 -8.49 12.56
C GLY A 49 -9.07 -8.01 11.24
N LEU A 50 -7.76 -8.17 11.04
CA LEU A 50 -7.09 -7.79 9.80
C LEU A 50 -7.63 -8.56 8.59
N ALA A 51 -7.93 -9.86 8.72
CA ALA A 51 -8.52 -10.65 7.64
C ALA A 51 -9.90 -10.12 7.24
N GLN A 52 -10.71 -9.68 8.21
CA GLN A 52 -12.01 -9.08 7.98
C GLN A 52 -11.88 -7.69 7.32
N THR A 53 -11.02 -6.82 7.85
CA THR A 53 -10.80 -5.47 7.33
C THR A 53 -10.30 -5.47 5.89
N LEU A 54 -9.35 -6.36 5.56
CA LEU A 54 -8.78 -6.44 4.21
C LEU A 54 -9.58 -7.36 3.27
N ASN A 55 -10.61 -8.04 3.77
CA ASN A 55 -11.39 -9.05 3.04
C ASN A 55 -10.51 -10.12 2.35
N ILE A 56 -9.57 -10.69 3.12
CA ILE A 56 -8.67 -11.76 2.66
C ILE A 56 -8.60 -12.92 3.65
N SER A 57 -8.05 -14.05 3.23
CA SER A 57 -7.94 -15.23 4.09
C SER A 57 -6.99 -15.03 5.27
N LYS A 58 -7.31 -15.64 6.42
CA LYS A 58 -6.43 -15.63 7.60
C LYS A 58 -5.00 -16.13 7.29
N PRO A 59 -4.78 -17.21 6.52
CA PRO A 59 -3.42 -17.63 6.16
C PRO A 59 -2.64 -16.58 5.36
N ALA A 60 -3.30 -15.77 4.52
CA ALA A 60 -2.65 -14.69 3.79
C ALA A 60 -2.21 -13.56 4.74
N VAL A 61 -3.02 -13.24 5.75
CA VAL A 61 -2.66 -12.29 6.82
C VAL A 61 -1.51 -12.84 7.65
N THR A 62 -1.57 -14.10 8.10
CA THR A 62 -0.52 -14.73 8.90
C THR A 62 0.84 -14.64 8.20
N ARG A 63 0.92 -15.08 6.93
CA ARG A 63 2.17 -15.01 6.14
C ARG A 63 2.69 -13.58 5.97
N ALA A 64 1.79 -12.60 5.79
CA ALA A 64 2.21 -11.21 5.70
C ALA A 64 2.74 -10.68 7.04
N LEU A 65 2.11 -11.02 8.17
CA LEU A 65 2.58 -10.67 9.50
C LEU A 65 3.87 -11.41 9.88
N ASP A 66 4.07 -12.64 9.42
CA ASP A 66 5.36 -13.35 9.53
C ASP A 66 6.47 -12.50 8.90
N ARG A 67 6.29 -12.16 7.62
CA ARG A 67 7.30 -11.40 6.89
C ARG A 67 7.54 -10.00 7.47
N LEU A 68 6.48 -9.27 7.83
CA LEU A 68 6.61 -7.96 8.46
C LEU A 68 7.28 -8.05 9.85
N GLY A 69 7.05 -9.14 10.57
CA GLY A 69 7.71 -9.44 11.84
C GLY A 69 9.20 -9.72 11.68
N GLU A 70 9.59 -10.52 10.68
CA GLU A 70 11.00 -10.77 10.32
C GLU A 70 11.74 -9.47 9.96
N LEU A 71 11.06 -8.56 9.26
CA LEU A 71 11.61 -7.24 8.95
C LEU A 71 11.67 -6.30 10.16
N GLY A 72 11.06 -6.67 11.29
CA GLY A 72 10.99 -5.87 12.51
C GLY A 72 10.01 -4.69 12.44
N LEU A 73 9.13 -4.66 11.44
CA LEU A 73 8.18 -3.56 11.20
C LEU A 73 6.94 -3.64 12.10
N LEU A 74 6.70 -4.81 12.70
CA LEU A 74 5.68 -5.05 13.72
C LEU A 74 6.11 -6.19 14.64
N LYS A 75 5.42 -6.35 15.76
CA LYS A 75 5.61 -7.48 16.68
C LYS A 75 4.30 -8.23 16.88
N ARG A 76 4.38 -9.57 16.92
CA ARG A 76 3.26 -10.43 17.30
C ARG A 76 3.43 -10.88 18.74
N ARG A 77 2.34 -10.88 19.50
CA ARG A 77 2.28 -11.47 20.84
C ARG A 77 1.00 -12.27 21.01
N PRO A 78 1.04 -13.42 21.71
CA PRO A 78 -0.18 -14.04 22.20
C PRO A 78 -0.98 -13.05 23.04
N ASP A 79 -2.29 -13.07 22.91
CA ASP A 79 -3.18 -12.34 23.80
C ASP A 79 -3.19 -13.02 25.18
N GLU A 80 -3.01 -12.25 26.25
CA GLU A 80 -2.97 -12.76 27.62
C GLU A 80 -4.36 -13.20 28.11
N THR A 81 -5.43 -12.62 27.54
CA THR A 81 -6.82 -12.93 27.87
C THR A 81 -7.38 -14.09 27.04
N ASP A 82 -6.89 -14.27 25.81
CA ASP A 82 -7.23 -15.39 24.93
C ASP A 82 -5.98 -15.90 24.20
N ARG A 83 -5.35 -16.96 24.72
CA ARG A 83 -4.13 -17.53 24.12
C ARG A 83 -4.30 -18.05 22.68
N ARG A 84 -5.53 -18.16 22.17
CA ARG A 84 -5.83 -18.51 20.76
C ARG A 84 -5.76 -17.30 19.84
N SER A 85 -5.74 -16.10 20.39
CA SER A 85 -5.61 -14.83 19.68
C SER A 85 -4.16 -14.36 19.66
N VAL A 86 -3.76 -13.72 18.56
CA VAL A 86 -2.46 -13.09 18.38
C VAL A 86 -2.69 -11.61 18.14
N LEU A 87 -2.17 -10.79 19.05
CA LEU A 87 -2.14 -9.34 18.96
C LEU A 87 -0.95 -8.89 18.10
N VAL A 88 -1.18 -7.85 17.31
CA VAL A 88 -0.17 -7.17 16.51
C VAL A 88 0.14 -5.81 17.14
N GLN A 89 1.42 -5.58 17.42
CA GLN A 89 1.93 -4.36 18.04
C GLN A 89 2.83 -3.61 17.06
N ARG A 90 2.77 -2.29 17.12
CA ARG A 90 3.68 -1.38 16.41
C ARG A 90 5.10 -1.49 16.98
N THR A 91 6.10 -1.18 16.18
CA THR A 91 7.51 -1.11 16.57
C THR A 91 8.08 0.25 16.17
N VAL A 92 9.16 0.66 16.82
CA VAL A 92 9.88 1.89 16.46
C VAL A 92 10.36 1.83 15.00
N LYS A 93 10.92 0.69 14.59
CA LYS A 93 11.41 0.49 13.21
C LYS A 93 10.29 0.64 12.17
N GLY A 94 9.09 0.11 12.45
CA GLY A 94 7.97 0.29 11.54
C GLY A 94 7.41 1.71 11.51
N SER A 95 7.47 2.45 12.63
CA SER A 95 7.19 3.89 12.63
C SER A 95 8.16 4.66 11.74
N VAL A 96 9.47 4.40 11.85
CA VAL A 96 10.50 5.06 11.01
C VAL A 96 10.26 4.75 9.54
N PHE A 97 10.07 3.47 9.19
CA PHE A 97 9.76 3.05 7.82
C PHE A 97 8.56 3.82 7.23
N LEU A 98 7.47 3.96 8.00
CA LEU A 98 6.28 4.69 7.54
C LEU A 98 6.47 6.21 7.51
N SER A 99 7.33 6.77 8.36
CA SER A 99 7.71 8.18 8.29
C SER A 99 8.48 8.48 6.99
N ASP A 100 9.42 7.63 6.62
CA ASP A 100 10.17 7.77 5.36
C ASP A 100 9.25 7.62 4.15
N PHE A 101 8.38 6.60 4.16
CA PHE A 101 7.36 6.40 3.13
C PHE A 101 6.39 7.58 3.03
N ALA A 102 5.98 8.17 4.16
CA ALA A 102 5.13 9.36 4.17
C ALA A 102 5.84 10.56 3.53
N GLY A 103 7.15 10.73 3.75
CA GLY A 103 7.96 11.74 3.05
C GLY A 103 7.87 11.59 1.53
N GLN A 104 8.09 10.37 1.04
CA GLN A 104 7.99 10.05 -0.40
C GLN A 104 6.59 10.35 -0.97
N VAL A 105 5.53 10.00 -0.24
CA VAL A 105 4.14 10.29 -0.65
C VAL A 105 3.89 11.81 -0.69
N MET A 106 4.40 12.57 0.27
CA MET A 106 4.24 14.02 0.32
C MET A 106 4.98 14.73 -0.82
N GLU A 107 6.21 14.31 -1.12
CA GLU A 107 6.98 14.80 -2.28
C GLU A 107 6.27 14.48 -3.60
N ALA A 108 5.76 13.25 -3.75
CA ALA A 108 4.98 12.85 -4.90
C ALA A 108 3.69 13.70 -5.06
N ALA A 109 3.01 14.03 -3.95
CA ALA A 109 1.81 14.86 -3.98
C ALA A 109 2.10 16.30 -4.44
N GLN A 110 3.21 16.90 -3.99
CA GLN A 110 3.63 18.23 -4.43
C GLN A 110 3.92 18.26 -5.94
N GLN A 111 4.58 17.22 -6.46
CA GLN A 111 4.89 17.11 -7.88
C GLN A 111 3.63 16.86 -8.73
N ALA A 112 2.71 16.00 -8.28
CA ALA A 112 1.46 15.71 -8.98
C ALA A 112 0.51 16.94 -9.01
N ALA A 113 0.55 17.79 -7.98
CA ALA A 113 -0.20 19.04 -7.97
C ALA A 113 0.37 20.09 -8.95
N SER A 114 1.68 20.05 -9.19
CA SER A 114 2.41 20.97 -10.07
C SER A 114 2.42 20.53 -11.54
N GLY A 115 2.36 19.22 -11.79
CA GLY A 115 2.37 18.62 -13.11
C GLY A 115 0.96 18.40 -13.66
N GLY A 116 0.55 19.21 -14.63
CA GLY A 116 -0.57 18.90 -15.51
C GLY A 116 -0.20 17.71 -16.39
N MET A 117 -0.31 16.49 -15.88
CA MET A 117 -0.30 15.31 -16.74
C MET A 117 -1.55 15.39 -17.61
N GLU A 118 -1.39 15.77 -18.88
CA GLU A 118 -2.44 15.54 -19.87
C GLU A 118 -2.80 14.06 -19.82
N PRO A 119 -4.11 13.71 -19.78
CA PRO A 119 -4.51 12.31 -19.76
C PRO A 119 -3.88 11.61 -20.97
N PRO A 120 -3.42 10.36 -20.81
CA PRO A 120 -2.94 9.60 -21.96
C PRO A 120 -4.02 9.63 -23.03
N VAL A 121 -3.62 10.06 -24.23
CA VAL A 121 -4.44 10.15 -25.46
C VAL A 121 -5.57 9.13 -25.38
N THR A 122 -6.80 9.64 -25.24
CA THR A 122 -7.98 8.81 -25.05
C THR A 122 -8.02 7.74 -26.13
N ALA A 123 -8.53 6.56 -25.76
CA ALA A 123 -8.74 5.41 -26.63
C ALA A 123 -9.68 5.66 -27.84
N ALA A 124 -9.91 6.90 -28.24
CA ALA A 124 -10.58 7.31 -29.47
C ALA A 124 -9.80 6.91 -30.74
N GLY A 125 -8.50 6.53 -30.62
CA GLY A 125 -7.67 6.10 -31.76
C GLY A 125 -7.73 4.61 -32.12
N LEU A 126 -8.27 3.73 -31.26
CA LEU A 126 -8.21 2.27 -31.47
C LEU A 126 -9.46 1.70 -32.18
N GLY A 127 -10.48 2.51 -32.46
CA GLY A 127 -11.75 2.07 -33.05
C GLY A 127 -11.86 2.11 -34.58
N GLN A 128 -10.92 2.73 -35.31
CA GLN A 128 -11.08 2.95 -36.76
C GLN A 128 -10.15 2.11 -37.66
N ALA A 129 -9.23 1.33 -37.10
CA ALA A 129 -8.26 0.55 -37.90
C ALA A 129 -8.73 -0.85 -38.33
N ALA A 130 -9.95 -1.28 -37.98
CA ALA A 130 -10.44 -2.64 -38.28
C ALA A 130 -11.31 -2.76 -39.55
N ALA A 131 -11.57 -1.67 -40.28
CA ALA A 131 -12.52 -1.65 -41.41
C ALA A 131 -11.87 -1.60 -42.81
N SER A 132 -10.64 -2.11 -42.97
CA SER A 132 -10.01 -2.17 -44.31
C SER A 132 -9.15 -3.42 -44.46
N LEU A 133 -9.82 -4.56 -44.67
CA LEU A 133 -9.23 -5.69 -45.39
C LEU A 133 -10.11 -5.94 -46.63
N PRO A 134 -9.57 -5.83 -47.85
CA PRO A 134 -10.31 -6.18 -49.05
C PRO A 134 -10.49 -7.70 -49.17
N HIS A 135 -11.60 -8.08 -49.80
CA HIS A 135 -12.01 -9.46 -50.10
C HIS A 135 -11.00 -10.22 -50.96
#